data_AF-A0AAW5EVT9-F1
#
_entry.id   AF-A0AAW5EVT9-F1
#
_cell.length_a   1.000
_cell.length_b   1.000
_cell.length_c   1.000
_cell.angle_alpha   90.00
_cell.angle_beta   90.00
_cell.angle_gamma   90.00
#
_symmetry.space_group_name_H-M   'P 1'
#
loop_
_entity.id
_entity.type
_entity.pdbx_description
1 polymer ?
#
loop_
_entity_poly.entity_id
_entity_poly.type
_entity_poly.pdbx_seq_one_letter_code
_entity_poly.pdbx_strand_id
1 'polypeptide(L)'
;MNVRIPCLISFLMVASISGVMAAPAKAPDCADWPGSIAYGTLKNAGMIDPDQMDFTATKATRLAAEPRGHGLYREVYHITFREKTGKTFDVITTSDASNEECSMSGVDVFIVTAHPGPGL
;
A
#
# COMPACT_ATOMS: atom_id res chain seq x y z
N MET A 1 38.31 -0.60 70.04
CA MET A 1 39.03 -0.55 68.75
C MET A 1 38.08 0.00 67.69
N ASN A 2 38.47 1.12 67.11
CA ASN A 2 37.77 1.84 66.04
C ASN A 2 37.92 1.13 64.69
N VAL A 3 36.86 1.10 63.87
CA VAL A 3 36.93 1.39 62.41
C VAL A 3 35.61 2.07 62.00
N ARG A 4 35.73 3.14 61.22
CA ARG A 4 34.71 4.13 60.83
C ARG A 4 34.06 3.78 59.47
N ILE A 5 32.81 4.22 59.29
CA ILE A 5 31.98 4.25 58.06
C ILE A 5 32.63 5.13 56.96
N PRO A 6 32.58 4.76 55.66
CA PRO A 6 31.59 5.42 54.79
C PRO A 6 30.94 4.53 53.71
N CYS A 7 29.63 4.72 53.57
CA CYS A 7 28.94 4.98 52.30
C CYS A 7 29.82 4.84 51.05
N LEU A 8 29.53 3.88 50.17
CA LEU A 8 29.70 4.02 48.72
C LEU A 8 28.95 2.90 47.98
N ILE A 9 27.76 3.27 47.52
CA ILE A 9 27.20 2.92 46.21
C ILE A 9 26.86 1.44 46.00
N SER A 10 25.61 1.12 46.33
CA SER A 10 24.80 0.18 45.56
C SER A 10 24.87 0.56 44.08
N PHE A 11 25.70 -0.12 43.30
CA PHE A 11 25.76 0.07 41.85
C PHE A 11 24.58 -0.69 41.24
N LEU A 12 23.39 -0.09 41.35
CA LEU A 12 22.21 -0.49 40.60
C LEU A 12 22.54 -0.24 39.13
N MET A 13 23.05 -1.26 38.42
CA MET A 13 23.19 -1.25 36.97
C MET A 13 21.77 -1.25 36.39
N VAL A 14 21.16 -0.07 36.31
CA VAL A 14 20.02 0.18 35.44
C VAL A 14 20.61 0.18 34.04
N ALA A 15 20.66 -1.00 33.42
CA ALA A 15 20.90 -1.12 31.99
C ALA A 15 19.73 -0.40 31.31
N SER A 16 19.95 0.86 30.94
CA SER A 16 19.05 1.65 30.12
C SER A 16 18.94 0.95 28.77
N ILE A 17 17.91 0.12 28.64
CA ILE A 17 17.49 -0.44 27.36
C ILE A 17 16.99 0.76 26.55
N SER A 18 17.90 1.39 25.82
CA SER A 18 17.58 2.30 24.74
C SER A 18 16.87 1.48 23.66
N GLY A 19 15.56 1.33 23.80
CA GLY A 19 14.72 0.71 22.79
C GLY A 19 14.81 1.54 21.53
N VAL A 20 15.52 1.03 20.53
CA VAL A 20 15.48 1.58 19.17
C VAL A 20 14.08 1.27 18.66
N MET A 21 13.19 2.25 18.72
CA MET A 21 11.89 2.17 18.07
C MET A 21 12.14 2.16 16.56
N ALA A 22 12.15 0.97 15.96
CA ALA A 22 12.17 0.84 14.51
C ALA A 22 10.92 1.53 13.95
N ALA A 23 11.11 2.51 13.08
CA ALA A 23 10.00 3.12 12.37
C ALA A 23 9.27 2.04 11.56
N PRO A 24 7.92 2.07 11.48
CA PRO A 24 7.20 1.16 10.61
C PRO A 24 7.72 1.31 9.18
N ALA A 25 8.02 0.18 8.53
CA ALA A 25 8.44 0.20 7.12
C ALA A 25 7.36 0.91 6.29
N LYS A 26 7.78 1.72 5.32
CA LYS A 26 6.85 2.34 4.37
C LYS A 26 6.22 1.22 3.54
N ALA A 27 4.92 1.30 3.28
CA ALA A 27 4.27 0.40 2.33
C ALA A 27 4.93 0.54 0.93
N PRO A 28 5.12 -0.58 0.20
CA PRO A 28 5.68 -0.57 -1.15
C PRO A 28 4.81 0.25 -2.09
N ASP A 29 5.32 0.81 -3.19
CA ASP A 29 4.47 1.47 -4.19
C ASP A 29 4.35 0.56 -5.41
N CYS A 30 3.24 -0.19 -5.48
CA CYS A 30 3.08 -1.30 -6.40
C CYS A 30 2.02 -1.08 -7.46
N ALA A 31 1.67 0.18 -7.78
CA ALA A 31 0.56 0.54 -8.66
C ALA A 31 0.53 -0.18 -10.03
N ASP A 32 1.70 -0.49 -10.60
CA ASP A 32 1.85 -1.10 -11.92
C ASP A 32 1.27 -2.52 -12.00
N TRP A 33 1.50 -3.35 -10.98
CA TRP A 33 0.98 -4.72 -10.95
C TRP A 33 -0.56 -4.77 -10.99
N PRO A 34 -1.30 -4.20 -10.02
CA PRO A 34 -2.76 -4.20 -10.06
C PRO A 34 -3.30 -3.38 -11.24
N GLY A 35 -2.60 -2.35 -11.71
CA GLY A 35 -2.95 -1.61 -12.93
C GLY A 35 -2.94 -2.49 -14.18
N SER A 36 -1.89 -3.29 -14.37
CA SER A 36 -1.79 -4.20 -15.51
C SER A 36 -2.88 -5.29 -15.48
N ILE A 37 -3.19 -5.83 -14.29
CA ILE A 37 -4.24 -6.84 -14.13
C ILE A 37 -5.63 -6.23 -14.35
N ALA A 38 -5.90 -5.04 -13.83
CA ALA A 38 -7.16 -4.34 -14.06
C ALA A 38 -7.37 -4.04 -15.56
N TYR A 39 -6.33 -3.55 -16.25
CA TYR A 39 -6.37 -3.31 -17.69
C TYR A 39 -6.69 -4.60 -18.47
N GLY A 40 -5.98 -5.69 -18.17
CA GLY A 40 -6.22 -7.00 -18.79
C GLY A 40 -7.64 -7.51 -18.54
N THR A 41 -8.15 -7.33 -17.32
CA THR A 41 -9.51 -7.74 -16.93
C THR A 41 -10.57 -6.98 -17.73
N LEU A 42 -10.47 -5.65 -17.80
CA LEU A 42 -11.38 -4.79 -18.57
C LEU A 42 -11.34 -5.11 -20.08
N LYS A 43 -10.14 -5.35 -20.63
CA LYS A 43 -9.95 -5.74 -22.03
C LYS A 43 -10.65 -7.08 -22.32
N ASN A 44 -10.41 -8.08 -21.49
CA ASN A 44 -10.99 -9.42 -21.67
C ASN A 44 -12.51 -9.41 -21.49
N ALA A 45 -13.05 -8.48 -20.71
CA ALA A 45 -14.48 -8.24 -20.58
C ALA A 45 -15.10 -7.43 -21.75
N GLY A 46 -14.29 -6.97 -22.72
CA GLY A 46 -14.75 -6.17 -23.85
C GLY A 46 -15.18 -4.74 -23.49
N MET A 47 -14.74 -4.24 -22.32
CA MET A 47 -15.13 -2.91 -21.84
C MET A 47 -14.24 -1.79 -22.40
N ILE A 48 -12.99 -2.11 -22.70
CA ILE A 48 -12.01 -1.18 -23.27
C ILE A 48 -11.44 -1.74 -24.57
N ASP A 49 -11.08 -0.83 -25.47
CA ASP A 49 -10.35 -1.12 -26.71
C ASP A 49 -8.91 -0.58 -26.58
N PRO A 50 -7.88 -1.46 -26.64
CA PRO A 50 -6.48 -1.05 -26.57
C PRO A 50 -6.09 0.10 -27.51
N ASP A 51 -6.67 0.16 -28.72
CA ASP A 51 -6.31 1.17 -29.72
C ASP A 51 -6.85 2.56 -29.39
N GLN A 52 -7.87 2.63 -28.53
CA GLN A 52 -8.51 3.87 -28.09
C GLN A 52 -7.93 4.42 -26.78
N MET A 53 -7.07 3.67 -26.10
CA MET A 53 -6.56 4.06 -24.78
C MET A 53 -5.47 5.14 -24.87
N ASP A 54 -5.49 6.05 -23.90
CA ASP A 54 -4.42 6.98 -23.61
C ASP A 54 -3.73 6.57 -22.30
N PHE A 55 -2.67 5.78 -22.44
CA PHE A 55 -1.87 5.31 -21.31
C PHE A 55 -1.14 6.46 -20.60
N THR A 56 -0.85 7.57 -21.29
CA THR A 56 -0.19 8.73 -20.67
C THR A 56 -1.12 9.49 -19.72
N ALA A 57 -2.43 9.33 -19.89
CA ALA A 57 -3.46 9.93 -19.04
C ALA A 57 -4.00 8.97 -17.97
N THR A 58 -3.48 7.74 -17.89
CA THR A 58 -3.86 6.77 -16.85
C THR A 58 -3.30 7.21 -15.50
N LYS A 59 -4.12 7.14 -14.45
CA LYS A 59 -3.72 7.52 -13.09
C LYS A 59 -4.05 6.40 -12.13
N ALA A 60 -3.08 6.03 -11.29
CA ALA A 60 -3.28 5.13 -10.17
C ALA A 60 -3.02 5.89 -8.87
N THR A 61 -3.99 5.88 -7.97
CA THR A 61 -3.90 6.53 -6.66
C THR A 61 -4.10 5.48 -5.59
N ARG A 62 -3.14 5.33 -4.67
CA ARG A 62 -3.30 4.43 -3.54
C ARG A 62 -4.29 5.02 -2.54
N LEU A 63 -5.38 4.31 -2.31
CA LEU A 63 -6.40 4.66 -1.32
C LEU A 63 -6.03 4.15 0.08
N ALA A 64 -5.44 2.95 0.16
CA ALA A 64 -5.05 2.33 1.43
C ALA A 64 -3.83 1.41 1.26
N ALA A 65 -3.07 1.27 2.34
CA ALA A 65 -2.04 0.25 2.51
C ALA A 65 -2.07 -0.22 3.97
N GLU A 66 -2.65 -1.39 4.21
CA GLU A 66 -2.79 -1.96 5.55
C GLU A 66 -1.67 -2.99 5.80
N PRO A 67 -0.87 -2.85 6.87
CA PRO A 67 0.12 -3.87 7.21
C PRO A 67 -0.57 -5.16 7.68
N ARG A 68 -0.14 -6.31 7.14
CA ARG A 68 -0.66 -7.65 7.47
C ARG A 68 0.31 -8.50 8.29
N GLY A 69 1.47 -7.95 8.62
CA GLY A 69 2.57 -8.63 9.32
C GLY A 69 3.60 -9.19 8.35
N HIS A 70 4.80 -9.50 8.86
CA HIS A 70 5.90 -10.07 8.08
C HIS A 70 6.30 -9.29 6.81
N GLY A 71 6.11 -7.96 6.82
CA GLY A 71 6.43 -7.11 5.67
C GLY A 71 5.40 -7.14 4.54
N LEU A 72 4.26 -7.80 4.73
CA LEU A 72 3.13 -7.78 3.80
C LEU A 72 2.20 -6.61 4.05
N TYR A 73 1.67 -6.06 2.97
CA TYR A 73 0.69 -4.99 2.93
C TYR A 73 -0.46 -5.37 2.03
N ARG A 74 -1.69 -5.17 2.50
CA ARG A 74 -2.89 -5.18 1.67
C ARG A 74 -3.04 -3.78 1.09
N GLU A 75 -2.85 -3.63 -0.21
CA GLU A 75 -3.00 -2.34 -0.89
C GLU A 75 -4.35 -2.24 -1.60
N VAL A 76 -4.87 -1.02 -1.65
CA VAL A 76 -6.07 -0.67 -2.40
C VAL A 76 -5.75 0.52 -3.28
N TYR A 77 -5.95 0.39 -4.58
CA TYR A 77 -5.74 1.47 -5.54
C TYR A 77 -7.05 1.85 -6.23
N HIS A 78 -7.24 3.15 -6.45
CA HIS A 78 -8.17 3.67 -7.43
C HIS A 78 -7.40 3.99 -8.70
N ILE A 79 -7.77 3.33 -9.79
CA ILE A 79 -7.13 3.49 -11.09
C ILE A 79 -8.15 4.04 -12.07
N THR A 80 -7.81 5.14 -12.72
CA THR A 80 -8.60 5.75 -13.78
C THR A 80 -7.89 5.51 -15.10
N PHE A 81 -8.46 4.63 -15.92
CA PHE A 81 -8.07 4.48 -17.32
C PHE A 81 -8.81 5.51 -18.18
N ARG A 82 -8.16 6.03 -19.20
CA ARG A 82 -8.74 7.06 -20.07
C ARG A 82 -8.58 6.70 -21.54
N GLU A 83 -9.66 6.86 -22.30
CA GLU A 83 -9.62 6.82 -23.76
C GLU A 83 -9.17 8.17 -24.33
N LYS A 84 -8.62 8.16 -25.55
CA LYS A 84 -8.29 9.36 -26.34
C LYS A 84 -9.50 10.27 -26.57
N THR A 85 -10.71 9.70 -26.54
CA THR A 85 -11.99 10.42 -26.62
C THR A 85 -12.31 11.22 -25.36
N GLY A 86 -11.62 10.94 -24.24
CA GLY A 86 -11.86 11.53 -22.94
C GLY A 86 -12.75 10.70 -22.02
N LYS A 87 -13.35 9.60 -22.50
CA LYS A 87 -14.09 8.64 -21.67
C LYS A 87 -13.17 7.99 -20.64
N THR A 88 -13.66 7.78 -19.41
CA THR A 88 -12.89 7.18 -18.33
C THR A 88 -13.51 5.88 -17.84
N PHE A 89 -12.67 5.02 -17.31
CA PHE A 89 -13.06 3.81 -16.59
C PHE A 89 -12.34 3.82 -15.25
N ASP A 90 -13.13 3.91 -14.19
CA ASP A 90 -12.66 3.91 -12.83
C ASP A 90 -12.77 2.51 -12.25
N VAL A 91 -11.68 2.03 -11.68
CA VAL A 91 -11.60 0.71 -11.04
C VAL A 91 -10.92 0.84 -9.69
N ILE A 92 -11.42 0.07 -8.72
CA ILE A 92 -10.74 -0.19 -7.46
C ILE A 92 -10.09 -1.56 -7.55
N THR A 93 -8.82 -1.65 -7.17
CA THR A 93 -8.11 -2.92 -7.08
C THR A 93 -7.71 -3.20 -5.64
N THR A 94 -7.58 -4.48 -5.30
CA THR A 94 -6.93 -4.89 -4.06
C THR A 94 -6.06 -6.12 -4.25
N SER A 95 -4.88 -6.09 -3.64
CA SER A 95 -3.91 -7.18 -3.65
C SER A 95 -2.94 -7.04 -2.48
N ASP A 96 -2.27 -8.13 -2.13
CA ASP A 96 -1.16 -8.12 -1.18
C ASP A 96 0.16 -7.84 -1.92
N ALA A 97 1.04 -7.06 -1.29
CA ALA A 97 2.38 -6.70 -1.75
C ALA A 97 3.38 -6.69 -0.59
N SER A 98 4.66 -6.85 -0.89
CA SER A 98 5.78 -6.64 0.03
C SER A 98 6.78 -5.62 -0.55
N ASN A 99 7.83 -5.28 0.20
CA ASN A 99 8.88 -4.39 -0.31
C ASN A 99 9.75 -5.06 -1.39
N GLU A 100 9.66 -6.38 -1.53
CA GLU A 100 10.44 -7.20 -2.45
C GLU A 100 9.63 -7.58 -3.70
N GLU A 101 8.32 -7.75 -3.56
CA GLU A 101 7.45 -8.25 -4.62
C GLU A 101 6.05 -7.63 -4.53
N CYS A 102 5.55 -7.14 -5.66
CA CYS A 102 4.22 -6.50 -5.75
C CYS A 102 3.10 -7.51 -5.96
N SER A 103 3.43 -8.73 -6.39
CA SER A 103 2.49 -9.80 -6.75
C SER A 103 2.36 -10.87 -5.66
N MET A 104 2.26 -10.46 -4.39
CA MET A 104 2.11 -11.41 -3.27
C MET A 104 0.73 -12.09 -3.21
N SER A 105 -0.24 -11.60 -4.01
CA SER A 105 -1.52 -12.26 -4.24
C SER A 105 -2.06 -11.99 -5.65
N GLY A 106 -3.17 -12.67 -5.98
CA GLY A 106 -4.05 -12.23 -7.06
C GLY A 106 -4.62 -10.84 -6.78
N VAL A 107 -5.14 -10.21 -7.84
CA VAL A 107 -5.72 -8.86 -7.78
C VAL A 107 -7.23 -8.97 -7.97
N ASP A 108 -8.00 -8.55 -6.97
CA ASP A 108 -9.43 -8.34 -7.16
C ASP A 108 -9.64 -7.00 -7.85
N VAL A 109 -10.55 -6.96 -8.84
CA VAL A 109 -10.83 -5.77 -9.67
C VAL A 109 -12.32 -5.44 -9.58
N PHE A 110 -12.64 -4.25 -9.07
CA PHE A 110 -13.99 -3.73 -8.94
C PHE A 110 -14.17 -2.53 -9.87
N ILE A 111 -15.21 -2.54 -10.69
CA ILE A 111 -15.54 -1.41 -11.58
C ILE A 111 -16.44 -0.43 -10.83
N VAL A 112 -16.09 0.85 -10.86
CA VAL A 112 -16.89 1.92 -10.27
C VAL A 112 -17.88 2.41 -11.32
N THR A 113 -19.14 2.02 -11.20
CA THR A 113 -20.20 2.40 -12.16
C THR A 113 -20.92 3.70 -11.80
N ALA A 114 -20.83 4.13 -10.54
CA ALA A 114 -21.41 5.37 -10.06
C ALA A 114 -20.57 5.95 -8.92
N HIS A 115 -20.41 7.28 -8.92
CA HIS A 115 -19.77 8.03 -7.84
C HIS A 115 -20.75 9.15 -7.42
N PRO A 116 -21.69 8.88 -6.50
CA PRO A 116 -22.75 9.84 -6.15
C PRO A 116 -22.24 11.07 -5.39
N GLY A 117 -20.97 11.07 -4.96
CA GLY A 117 -20.34 12.13 -4.19
C GLY A 117 -20.40 11.88 -2.68
N PRO A 118 -19.66 12.66 -1.88
CA PRO A 118 -19.69 12.53 -0.43
C PRO A 118 -21.02 13.09 0.11
N GLY A 119 -21.96 12.23 0.52
CA GLY A 119 -23.17 12.66 1.22
C GLY A 119 -24.47 11.88 0.95
N LEU A 120 -24.41 10.57 0.68
CA LEU A 120 -25.59 9.70 0.84
C LEU A 120 -25.61 9.08 2.24
#